data_AF-A0A1B6M5K4-F1
#
_entry.id   AF-A0A1B6M5K4-F1
#
_cell.length_a   1.000
_cell.length_b   1.000
_cell.length_c   1.000
_cell.angle_alpha   90.00
_cell.angle_beta   90.00
_cell.angle_gamma   90.00
#
_symmetry.space_group_name_H-M   'P 1'
#
loop_
_entity.id
_entity.type
_entity.pdbx_description
1 polymer ?
#
loop_
_entity_poly.entity_id
_entity_poly.type
_entity_poly.pdbx_seq_one_letter_code
_entity_poly.pdbx_strand_id
1 'polypeptide(L)'
;TGDFCKEQCSPGWYGNNCSQKCGHCVSGPSCDIYTGMCEECALGYLSPLCTEAYVYYSQEPTLTSVDYGQIRVTFDPQQGVSGYGIPTIYQIQYKEAGNDWTTHVTKLMPTNDQGEASVSEDKVEETIEGLSD
;
A
#
# COMPACT_ATOMS: atom_id res chain seq x y z
N THR A 1 -22.31 -25.56 3.91
CA THR A 1 -21.60 -26.82 3.59
C THR A 1 -22.43 -28.02 4.01
N GLY A 2 -21.94 -29.24 3.77
CA GLY A 2 -22.64 -30.50 4.03
C GLY A 2 -23.67 -30.86 2.97
N ASP A 3 -24.12 -32.13 2.97
CA ASP A 3 -24.96 -32.74 1.93
C ASP A 3 -26.28 -32.00 1.66
N PHE A 4 -26.76 -31.23 2.64
CA PHE A 4 -28.00 -30.47 2.57
C PHE A 4 -27.80 -28.95 2.69
N CYS A 5 -26.55 -28.46 2.63
CA CYS A 5 -26.20 -27.04 2.74
C CYS A 5 -26.67 -26.35 4.04
N LYS A 6 -26.89 -27.10 5.12
CA LYS A 6 -27.39 -26.57 6.41
C LYS A 6 -26.28 -26.13 7.37
N GLU A 7 -25.05 -26.54 7.11
CA GLU A 7 -23.92 -26.22 7.98
C GLU A 7 -23.31 -24.87 7.58
N GLN A 8 -23.16 -23.98 8.56
CA GLN A 8 -22.47 -22.70 8.39
C GLN A 8 -20.96 -22.91 8.28
N CYS A 9 -20.27 -21.97 7.64
CA CYS A 9 -18.81 -21.98 7.57
C CYS A 9 -18.20 -21.62 8.93
N SER A 10 -17.10 -22.29 9.25
CA SER A 10 -16.26 -21.88 10.37
C SER A 10 -15.73 -20.45 10.12
N PRO A 11 -15.52 -19.64 11.19
CA PRO A 11 -14.87 -18.33 11.06
C PRO A 11 -13.58 -18.43 10.25
N GLY A 12 -13.34 -17.49 9.33
CA GLY A 12 -12.22 -17.57 8.40
C GLY A 12 -12.55 -18.15 7.03
N TRP A 13 -13.75 -18.67 6.81
CA TRP A 13 -14.12 -19.33 5.56
C TRP A 13 -15.48 -18.87 5.02
N TYR A 14 -15.59 -18.81 3.71
CA TYR A 14 -16.80 -18.37 3.01
C TYR A 14 -17.02 -19.11 1.67
N GLY A 15 -18.17 -18.84 1.06
CA GLY A 15 -18.50 -19.31 -0.28
C GLY A 15 -18.95 -20.76 -0.35
N ASN A 16 -19.05 -21.29 -1.57
CA ASN A 16 -19.55 -22.65 -1.78
C ASN A 16 -18.67 -23.68 -1.04
N ASN A 17 -19.30 -24.54 -0.24
CA ASN A 17 -18.65 -25.54 0.59
C ASN A 17 -17.58 -24.98 1.54
N CYS A 18 -17.62 -23.69 1.86
CA CYS A 18 -16.62 -23.03 2.69
C CYS A 18 -15.20 -23.19 2.13
N SER A 19 -15.08 -23.19 0.81
CA SER A 19 -13.81 -23.47 0.10
C SER A 19 -12.89 -22.26 -0.01
N GLN A 20 -13.38 -21.05 0.30
CA GLN A 20 -12.61 -19.82 0.21
C GLN A 20 -12.25 -19.33 1.62
N LYS A 21 -11.04 -18.78 1.76
CA LYS A 21 -10.57 -18.16 3.01
C LYS A 21 -10.84 -16.67 2.99
N CYS A 22 -11.30 -16.12 4.11
CA CYS A 22 -11.39 -14.67 4.31
C CYS A 22 -10.02 -14.00 4.13
N GLY A 23 -10.03 -12.76 3.64
CA GLY A 23 -8.84 -11.92 3.55
C GLY A 23 -8.44 -11.31 4.91
N HIS A 24 -7.68 -10.24 4.85
CA HIS A 24 -7.14 -9.53 6.01
C HIS A 24 -8.13 -8.49 6.55
N CYS A 25 -9.24 -8.92 7.16
CA CYS A 25 -10.18 -8.01 7.82
C CYS A 25 -9.63 -7.48 9.17
N VAL A 26 -10.02 -6.27 9.59
CA VAL A 26 -9.59 -5.66 10.89
C VAL A 26 -10.08 -6.46 12.10
N SER A 27 -11.31 -6.97 12.06
CA SER A 27 -11.95 -7.71 13.17
C SER A 27 -11.51 -9.17 13.29
N GLY A 28 -10.36 -9.54 12.72
CA GLY A 28 -9.88 -10.91 12.61
C GLY A 28 -10.44 -11.62 11.35
N PRO A 29 -10.28 -12.95 11.22
CA PRO A 29 -10.61 -13.68 10.00
C PRO A 29 -12.12 -13.81 9.71
N SER A 30 -12.98 -13.08 10.41
CA SER A 30 -14.44 -13.17 10.20
C SER A 30 -14.87 -12.19 9.10
N CYS A 31 -14.99 -12.71 7.87
CA CYS A 31 -15.67 -12.04 6.77
C CYS A 31 -17.11 -12.55 6.63
N ASP A 32 -17.93 -11.88 5.82
CA ASP A 32 -19.28 -12.37 5.49
C ASP A 32 -19.22 -13.78 4.87
N ILE A 33 -19.93 -14.74 5.46
CA ILE A 33 -19.81 -16.16 5.11
C ILE A 33 -20.34 -16.51 3.71
N TYR A 34 -21.11 -15.60 3.09
CA TYR A 34 -21.70 -15.82 1.76
C TYR A 34 -20.92 -15.11 0.67
N THR A 35 -20.45 -13.89 0.93
CA THR A 35 -19.83 -12.99 -0.05
C THR A 35 -18.31 -12.88 0.12
N GLY A 36 -17.78 -13.18 1.30
CA GLY A 36 -16.37 -13.02 1.64
C GLY A 36 -15.97 -11.59 1.99
N MET A 37 -16.92 -10.65 2.03
CA MET A 37 -16.63 -9.24 2.25
C MET A 37 -16.27 -8.95 3.71
N CYS A 38 -15.26 -8.10 3.91
CA CYS A 38 -14.92 -7.54 5.21
C CYS A 38 -15.64 -6.19 5.39
N GLU A 39 -16.02 -5.85 6.62
CA GLU A 39 -16.48 -4.50 6.97
C GLU A 39 -15.36 -3.46 6.77
N GLU A 40 -14.14 -3.83 7.14
CA GLU A 40 -12.94 -3.02 6.98
C GLU A 40 -11.71 -3.90 6.73
N CYS A 41 -10.85 -3.45 5.81
CA CYS A 41 -9.56 -4.09 5.53
C CYS A 41 -8.48 -3.59 6.46
N ALA A 42 -7.60 -4.49 6.89
CA ALA A 42 -6.34 -4.09 7.51
C ALA A 42 -5.58 -3.13 6.58
N LEU A 43 -4.81 -2.22 7.16
CA LEU A 43 -3.95 -1.30 6.41
C LEU A 43 -3.09 -2.09 5.41
N GLY A 44 -3.04 -1.61 4.18
CA GLY A 44 -2.34 -2.30 3.09
C GLY A 44 -3.24 -3.18 2.22
N TYR A 45 -4.52 -3.43 2.55
CA TYR A 45 -5.39 -4.34 1.79
C TYR A 45 -6.57 -3.65 1.09
N LEU A 46 -6.94 -4.16 -0.08
CA LEU A 46 -7.99 -3.63 -0.93
C LEU A 46 -9.37 -4.19 -0.54
N SER A 47 -10.31 -3.29 -0.33
CA SER A 47 -11.74 -3.62 -0.21
C SER A 47 -12.27 -4.20 -1.52
N PRO A 48 -13.29 -5.09 -1.49
CA PRO A 48 -14.07 -5.47 -0.31
C PRO A 48 -13.64 -6.78 0.36
N LEU A 49 -12.80 -7.59 -0.29
CA LEU A 49 -12.41 -8.92 0.21
C LEU A 49 -11.13 -8.91 1.05
N CYS A 50 -10.33 -7.84 0.97
CA CYS A 50 -9.06 -7.71 1.68
C CYS A 50 -8.07 -8.84 1.37
N THR A 51 -8.18 -9.45 0.19
CA THR A 51 -7.30 -10.53 -0.27
C THR A 51 -6.07 -10.00 -1.00
N GLU A 52 -6.19 -8.83 -1.62
CA GLU A 52 -5.11 -8.19 -2.36
C GLU A 52 -4.54 -7.05 -1.53
N ALA A 53 -3.21 -7.02 -1.38
CA ALA A 53 -2.53 -5.92 -0.75
C ALA A 53 -2.13 -4.87 -1.79
N TYR A 54 -2.44 -3.59 -1.59
CA TYR A 54 -1.89 -2.54 -2.45
C TYR A 54 -0.39 -2.42 -2.20
N VAL A 55 0.35 -2.03 -3.23
CA VAL A 55 1.78 -1.73 -3.08
C VAL A 55 1.90 -0.44 -2.27
N TYR A 56 2.60 -0.51 -1.13
CA TYR A 56 2.91 0.67 -0.32
C TYR A 56 4.37 0.69 0.10
N TYR A 57 4.84 1.89 0.41
CA TYR A 57 6.19 2.11 0.91
C TYR A 57 6.15 2.16 2.44
N SER A 58 6.92 1.27 3.09
CA SER A 58 6.95 1.07 4.54
C SER A 58 8.12 1.77 5.24
N GLN A 59 9.05 2.32 4.46
CA GLN A 59 10.19 3.08 4.97
C GLN A 59 9.95 4.57 4.81
N GLU A 60 10.51 5.37 5.70
CA GLU A 60 10.48 6.83 5.56
C GLU A 60 11.58 7.32 4.59
N PRO A 61 11.31 8.36 3.78
CA PRO A 61 12.36 8.99 2.99
C PRO A 61 13.43 9.60 3.89
N THR A 62 14.70 9.47 3.50
CA THR A 62 15.82 10.10 4.18
C THR A 62 15.94 11.56 3.75
N LEU A 63 15.94 12.48 4.70
CA LEU A 63 16.20 13.90 4.45
C LEU A 63 17.69 14.12 4.19
N THR A 64 18.05 14.61 3.00
CA THR A 64 19.45 14.84 2.60
C THR A 64 19.88 16.29 2.78
N SER A 65 18.99 17.26 2.52
CA SER A 65 19.22 18.66 2.83
C SER A 65 17.93 19.40 3.15
N VAL A 66 18.09 20.48 3.92
CA VAL A 66 17.04 21.46 4.22
C VAL A 66 17.63 22.82 3.89
N ASP A 67 17.10 23.45 2.86
CA ASP A 67 17.45 24.81 2.47
C ASP A 67 16.23 25.73 2.61
N TYR A 68 16.41 27.01 2.38
CA TYR A 68 15.32 27.99 2.43
C TYR A 68 14.27 27.67 1.35
N GLY A 69 13.04 27.37 1.78
CA GLY A 69 11.91 27.06 0.90
C GLY A 69 12.02 25.73 0.12
N GLN A 70 13.02 24.88 0.40
CA GLN A 70 13.15 23.57 -0.25
C GLN A 70 13.76 22.51 0.67
N ILE A 71 13.33 21.26 0.50
CA ILE A 71 13.98 20.09 1.10
C ILE A 71 14.36 19.09 0.03
N ARG A 72 15.45 18.37 0.27
CA ARG A 72 15.87 17.24 -0.56
C ARG A 72 15.68 15.96 0.23
N VAL A 73 15.06 14.98 -0.41
CA VAL A 73 14.80 13.67 0.16
C VAL A 73 15.30 12.58 -0.77
N THR A 74 15.69 11.45 -0.19
CA THR A 74 16.04 10.26 -0.94
C THR A 74 15.34 9.03 -0.39
N PHE A 75 14.92 8.12 -1.26
CA PHE A 75 14.33 6.85 -0.88
C PHE A 75 14.74 5.75 -1.87
N ASP A 76 14.76 4.51 -1.42
CA ASP A 76 15.08 3.36 -2.26
C ASP A 76 13.76 2.70 -2.70
N PRO A 77 13.32 2.83 -3.96
CA PRO A 77 12.05 2.29 -4.42
C PRO A 77 12.00 0.76 -4.44
N GLN A 78 13.13 0.06 -4.28
CA GLN A 78 13.21 -1.41 -4.24
C GLN A 78 13.29 -1.94 -2.81
N GLN A 79 13.76 -1.14 -1.85
CA GLN A 79 13.81 -1.49 -0.43
C GLN A 79 12.67 -0.83 0.34
N GLY A 80 11.90 -1.62 1.08
CA GLY A 80 10.78 -1.11 1.89
C GLY A 80 9.44 -1.11 1.18
N VAL A 81 9.34 -1.63 -0.04
CA VAL A 81 8.06 -1.91 -0.68
C VAL A 81 7.43 -3.16 -0.06
N SER A 82 6.16 -3.06 0.31
CA SER A 82 5.33 -4.17 0.78
C SER A 82 4.02 -4.22 -0.01
N GLY A 83 3.34 -5.37 0.04
CA GLY A 83 2.08 -5.60 -0.68
C GLY A 83 2.26 -6.43 -1.96
N TYR A 84 1.28 -6.39 -2.85
CA TYR A 84 1.27 -7.19 -4.09
C TYR A 84 1.13 -6.30 -5.32
N GLY A 85 1.98 -6.56 -6.33
CA GLY A 85 2.03 -5.80 -7.58
C GLY A 85 3.36 -5.12 -7.81
N ILE A 86 3.48 -4.44 -8.95
CA ILE A 86 4.66 -3.65 -9.33
C ILE A 86 4.26 -2.19 -9.25
N PRO A 87 4.92 -1.37 -8.40
CA PRO A 87 4.60 0.06 -8.33
C PRO A 87 4.99 0.74 -9.65
N THR A 88 4.08 1.51 -10.21
CA THR A 88 4.32 2.29 -11.45
C THR A 88 4.41 3.78 -11.20
N ILE A 89 3.98 4.24 -10.03
CA ILE A 89 4.05 5.62 -9.55
C ILE A 89 4.55 5.66 -8.11
N TYR A 90 5.11 6.81 -7.71
CA TYR A 90 5.30 7.16 -6.31
C TYR A 90 4.75 8.55 -6.01
N GLN A 91 4.42 8.74 -4.73
CA GLN A 91 3.93 10.01 -4.18
C GLN A 91 4.69 10.27 -2.88
N ILE A 92 5.26 11.46 -2.75
CA ILE A 92 5.90 11.90 -1.51
C ILE A 92 4.93 12.83 -0.79
N GLN A 93 4.70 12.57 0.49
CA GLN A 93 3.90 13.43 1.35
C GLN A 93 4.80 14.10 2.38
N TYR A 94 4.55 15.38 2.62
CA TYR A 94 5.26 16.19 3.61
C TYR A 94 4.28 17.04 4.39
N LYS A 95 4.68 17.47 5.58
CA LYS A 95 3.94 18.43 6.39
C LYS A 95 4.86 19.16 7.33
N GLU A 96 4.45 20.37 7.71
CA GLU A 96 5.00 21.06 8.86
C GLU A 96 4.30 20.59 10.14
N ALA A 97 4.96 20.80 11.28
CA ALA A 97 4.39 20.45 12.58
C ALA A 97 3.09 21.23 12.83
N GLY A 98 1.97 20.52 12.97
CA GLY A 98 0.66 21.12 13.20
C GLY A 98 -0.17 21.36 11.93
N ASN A 99 0.39 21.14 10.75
CA ASN A 99 -0.32 21.22 9.47
C ASN A 99 -0.75 19.85 8.96
N ASP A 100 -1.67 19.84 7.99
CA ASP A 100 -2.11 18.65 7.29
C ASP A 100 -1.06 18.16 6.27
N TRP A 101 -1.14 16.86 5.93
CA TRP A 101 -0.29 16.27 4.92
C TRP A 101 -0.53 16.88 3.54
N THR A 102 0.55 17.31 2.90
CA THR A 102 0.56 17.82 1.53
C THR A 102 1.28 16.81 0.64
N THR A 103 0.66 16.48 -0.50
CA THR A 103 1.22 15.55 -1.48
C THR A 103 2.02 16.33 -2.52
N HIS A 104 3.30 16.02 -2.66
CA HIS A 104 4.14 16.49 -3.75
C HIS A 104 3.67 15.90 -5.09
N VAL A 105 4.20 16.38 -6.22
CA VAL A 105 3.77 15.91 -7.54
C VAL A 105 3.95 14.38 -7.67
N THR A 106 2.91 13.70 -8.15
CA THR A 106 2.96 12.27 -8.47
C THR A 106 3.89 12.02 -9.64
N LYS A 107 4.84 11.09 -9.48
CA LYS A 107 5.83 10.75 -10.52
C LYS A 107 5.78 9.26 -10.84
N LEU A 108 6.23 8.90 -12.04
CA LEU A 108 6.38 7.50 -12.43
C LEU A 108 7.55 6.90 -11.64
N MET A 109 7.42 5.63 -11.24
CA MET A 109 8.56 4.88 -10.73
C MET A 109 9.65 4.83 -11.81
N PRO A 110 10.92 5.05 -11.46
CA PRO A 110 11.98 4.92 -12.44
C PRO A 110 12.06 3.46 -12.95
N THR A 111 12.25 3.30 -14.25
CA THR A 111 12.41 1.99 -14.92
C THR A 111 13.79 1.90 -15.57
N ASN A 112 14.30 0.69 -15.85
CA ASN A 112 15.47 0.57 -16.73
C ASN A 112 15.09 0.90 -18.18
N ASP A 113 16.11 1.01 -19.02
CA ASP A 113 15.99 1.10 -20.48
C ASP A 113 15.22 -0.08 -21.12
N GLN A 114 15.01 -1.19 -20.40
CA GLN A 114 14.21 -2.33 -20.85
C GLN A 114 12.73 -2.28 -20.43
N GLY A 115 12.28 -1.22 -19.74
CA GLY A 115 10.90 -1.11 -19.25
C GLY A 115 10.54 -2.10 -18.13
N GLU A 116 11.54 -2.78 -17.57
CA GLU A 116 11.44 -3.52 -16.33
C GLU A 116 11.75 -2.58 -15.16
N ALA A 117 11.20 -2.86 -13.98
CA ALA A 117 11.54 -2.16 -12.75
C ALA A 117 12.97 -2.52 -12.34
N SER A 118 13.98 -1.97 -13.00
CA SER A 118 15.36 -1.97 -12.49
C SER A 118 15.93 -0.58 -12.65
N VAL A 119 16.13 0.14 -11.56
CA VAL A 119 16.76 1.46 -11.61
C VAL A 119 18.26 1.23 -11.55
N SER A 120 19.04 1.80 -12.48
CA SER A 120 20.50 1.84 -12.38
C SER A 120 21.01 2.85 -11.34
N GLU A 121 20.10 3.41 -10.54
CA GLU A 121 20.37 4.24 -9.37
C GLU A 121 19.60 3.60 -8.22
N ASP A 122 20.32 3.06 -7.24
CA ASP A 122 19.75 2.37 -6.07
C ASP A 122 18.83 3.27 -5.21
N LYS A 123 18.71 4.55 -5.55
CA LYS A 123 17.98 5.58 -4.80
C LYS A 123 17.38 6.61 -5.74
N VAL A 124 16.15 7.02 -5.44
CA VAL A 124 15.50 8.17 -6.04
C VAL A 124 15.84 9.40 -5.19
N GLU A 125 16.25 10.49 -5.83
CA GLU A 125 16.45 11.80 -5.20
C GLU A 125 15.36 12.77 -5.64
N GLU A 126 14.74 13.46 -4.69
CA GLU A 126 13.64 14.38 -4.93
C GLU A 126 13.86 15.70 -4.20
N THR A 127 13.50 16.79 -4.87
CA THR A 127 13.56 18.15 -4.31
C THR A 127 12.15 18.70 -4.23
N ILE A 128 11.70 18.99 -3.02
CA ILE A 128 10.39 19.58 -2.74
C ILE A 128 10.62 21.06 -2.50
N GLU A 129 10.18 21.89 -3.45
CA GLU A 129 10.30 23.35 -3.43
C GLU A 129 8.97 24.02 -3.04
N GLY A 130 9.03 25.31 -2.71
CA GLY A 130 7.84 26.11 -2.41
C GLY A 130 7.29 25.88 -1.00
N LEU A 131 8.15 25.45 -0.08
CA LEU A 131 7.82 25.33 1.34
C LEU A 131 7.74 26.72 1.99
N SER A 132 6.80 26.89 2.91
CA SER A 132 6.75 28.05 3.81
C SER A 132 7.93 28.02 4.80
N ASP A 133 8.25 29.19 5.34
CA ASP A 133 9.25 29.36 6.41
C ASP A 133 8.75 28.89 7.79
#